data_AF-A0A183I6I0-F1
#
_entry.id   AF-A0A183I6I0-F1
#
_cell.length_a   1.000
_cell.length_b   1.000
_cell.length_c   1.000
_cell.angle_alpha   90.00
_cell.angle_beta   90.00
_cell.angle_gamma   90.00
#
_symmetry.space_group_name_H-M   'P 1'
#
loop_
_entity.id
_entity.type
_entity.pdbx_description
1 polymer ?
#
loop_
_entity_poly.entity_id
_entity_poly.type
_entity_poly.pdbx_seq_one_letter_code
_entity_poly.pdbx_strand_id
1 'polypeptide(L)'
;MNKGEVRKTAVVGGKVNPIQTIAPPAASAAVKAVAHPIQSAIDPQIMANLKRELEEVKEQVVESDNVIISLEKERDFYFSKLRQIEVICQDNEQIGTVDVARVFAILYETEEGFAPPDENEMKNGDEVY
;
A
#
# COMPACT_ATOMS: atom_id res chain seq x y z
N MET A 1 2.29 7.14 27.41
CA MET A 1 1.58 6.26 28.37
C MET A 1 0.60 7.09 29.17
N ASN A 2 -0.69 6.77 29.19
CA ASN A 2 -1.63 7.31 30.18
C ASN A 2 -2.32 6.15 30.91
N LYS A 3 -2.17 6.14 32.23
CA LYS A 3 -2.90 5.28 33.17
C LYS A 3 -4.26 5.96 33.37
N GLY A 4 -5.41 5.31 33.37
CA GLY A 4 -5.69 4.03 34.01
C GLY A 4 -6.42 4.31 35.32
N GLU A 5 -7.75 4.50 35.27
CA GLU A 5 -8.58 4.51 36.49
C GLU A 5 -9.95 3.89 36.21
N VAL A 6 -10.30 2.89 37.02
CA VAL A 6 -11.56 2.13 36.94
C VAL A 6 -12.44 2.58 38.10
N ARG A 7 -13.69 2.99 37.84
CA ARG A 7 -14.67 3.24 38.91
C ARG A 7 -15.96 2.48 38.64
N LYS A 8 -16.19 1.45 39.47
CA LYS A 8 -17.39 0.62 39.52
C LYS A 8 -17.89 0.65 40.96
N THR A 9 -19.10 1.18 41.18
CA THR A 9 -19.78 1.14 42.48
C THR A 9 -21.22 0.68 42.28
N ALA A 10 -21.66 -0.27 43.09
CA ALA A 10 -23.01 -0.83 43.09
C ALA A 10 -23.47 -1.00 44.55
N VAL A 11 -24.75 -1.40 44.74
CA VAL A 11 -25.44 -1.65 46.03
C VAL A 11 -25.89 -0.35 46.74
N VAL A 12 -27.05 -0.22 47.41
CA VAL A 12 -28.47 -0.70 47.29
C VAL A 12 -29.15 -0.48 48.66
N GLY A 13 -30.42 -0.05 48.66
CA GLY A 13 -31.33 -0.05 49.83
C GLY A 13 -31.89 1.36 50.17
N GLY A 14 -33.18 1.58 50.46
CA GLY A 14 -34.36 0.71 50.38
C GLY A 14 -35.29 0.81 51.61
N LYS A 15 -36.54 1.29 51.43
CA LYS A 15 -37.78 0.93 52.20
C LYS A 15 -39.04 1.79 51.86
N VAL A 16 -40.06 1.13 51.31
CA VAL A 16 -41.54 1.10 51.57
C VAL A 16 -42.34 2.42 51.83
N ASN A 17 -43.36 2.82 51.02
CA ASN A 17 -44.78 2.34 50.82
C ASN A 17 -45.77 2.73 51.94
N PRO A 18 -47.06 3.15 51.66
CA PRO A 18 -48.04 2.33 50.91
C PRO A 18 -49.19 3.01 50.07
N ILE A 19 -49.61 2.28 49.01
CA ILE A 19 -50.99 1.88 48.58
C ILE A 19 -52.12 2.91 48.35
N GLN A 20 -52.68 2.87 47.12
CA GLN A 20 -54.14 2.89 46.83
C GLN A 20 -54.47 1.99 45.60
N THR A 21 -55.76 1.73 45.33
CA THR A 21 -56.29 0.54 44.63
C THR A 21 -57.48 0.92 43.70
N ILE A 22 -57.94 0.19 42.68
CA ILE A 22 -57.82 -1.24 42.28
C ILE A 22 -57.56 -1.39 40.74
N ALA A 23 -57.95 -2.53 40.13
CA ALA A 23 -57.90 -2.91 38.71
C ALA A 23 -59.10 -3.87 38.41
N PRO A 24 -59.17 -4.65 37.29
CA PRO A 24 -58.62 -4.54 35.92
C PRO A 24 -59.81 -4.24 34.94
N PRO A 25 -59.99 -4.80 33.71
CA PRO A 25 -59.14 -5.40 32.66
C PRO A 25 -59.25 -4.56 31.34
N ALA A 26 -59.08 -4.99 30.07
CA ALA A 26 -58.76 -6.27 29.40
C ALA A 26 -57.98 -6.05 28.08
N ALA A 27 -57.68 -7.16 27.38
CA ALA A 27 -57.13 -7.30 26.02
C ALA A 27 -55.60 -7.17 25.85
N SER A 28 -54.97 -8.33 25.65
CA SER A 28 -53.61 -8.48 25.11
C SER A 28 -53.57 -8.14 23.62
N ALA A 29 -52.56 -7.40 23.17
CA ALA A 29 -52.26 -7.20 21.75
C ALA A 29 -50.76 -7.36 21.49
N ALA A 30 -50.42 -7.96 20.35
CA ALA A 30 -49.11 -8.52 20.07
C ALA A 30 -48.01 -7.48 19.78
N VAL A 31 -46.78 -7.91 20.08
CA VAL A 31 -45.47 -7.39 19.66
C VAL A 31 -45.44 -6.44 18.45
N LYS A 32 -44.69 -5.33 18.62
CA LYS A 32 -43.73 -4.91 17.59
C LYS A 32 -42.54 -4.18 18.20
N ALA A 33 -41.49 -4.95 18.54
CA ALA A 33 -40.16 -4.37 18.70
C ALA A 33 -39.73 -3.86 17.31
N VAL A 34 -39.75 -2.54 17.10
CA VAL A 34 -39.26 -1.94 15.86
C VAL A 34 -37.74 -1.90 15.93
N ALA A 35 -37.13 -3.05 15.60
CA ALA A 35 -35.72 -3.12 15.28
C ALA A 35 -35.47 -2.21 14.07
N HIS A 36 -35.03 -0.98 14.34
CA HIS A 36 -34.49 -0.12 13.31
C HIS A 36 -33.16 -0.74 12.88
N PRO A 37 -32.97 -1.12 11.61
CA PRO A 37 -31.65 -1.46 11.15
C PRO A 37 -30.79 -0.20 11.27
N ILE A 38 -29.75 -0.25 12.13
CA ILE A 38 -28.71 0.77 12.16
C ILE A 38 -27.82 0.54 10.94
N GLN A 39 -28.35 0.84 9.76
CA GLN A 39 -27.55 1.11 8.59
C GLN A 39 -27.15 2.57 8.69
N SER A 40 -25.90 2.77 9.13
CA SER A 40 -25.21 4.05 9.06
C SER A 40 -25.16 4.47 7.59
N ALA A 41 -26.11 5.31 7.19
CA ALA A 41 -26.18 5.85 5.85
C ALA A 41 -24.93 6.71 5.61
N ILE A 42 -23.98 6.19 4.84
CA ILE A 42 -22.83 6.97 4.36
C ILE A 42 -23.39 8.07 3.47
N ASP A 43 -22.95 9.31 3.71
CA ASP A 43 -23.38 10.46 2.92
C ASP A 43 -23.12 10.20 1.43
N PRO A 44 -24.14 10.29 0.55
CA PRO A 44 -23.98 10.12 -0.89
C PRO A 44 -22.88 11.01 -1.49
N GLN A 45 -22.65 12.20 -0.93
CA GLN A 45 -21.61 13.12 -1.38
C GLN A 45 -20.20 12.60 -1.04
N ILE A 46 -20.03 11.97 0.13
CA ILE A 46 -18.76 11.33 0.51
C ILE A 46 -18.47 10.15 -0.42
N MET A 47 -19.48 9.31 -0.72
CA MET A 47 -19.30 8.21 -1.68
C MET A 47 -18.99 8.70 -3.10
N ALA A 48 -19.59 9.81 -3.54
CA ALA A 48 -19.29 10.42 -4.84
C ALA A 48 -17.85 10.94 -4.91
N ASN A 49 -17.37 11.62 -3.86
CA ASN A 49 -15.99 12.10 -3.77
C ASN A 49 -14.97 10.95 -3.75
N LEU A 50 -15.17 9.94 -2.89
CA LEU A 50 -14.31 8.75 -2.81
C LEU A 50 -14.25 7.99 -4.14
N LYS A 51 -15.38 7.92 -4.87
CA LYS A 51 -15.40 7.29 -6.19
C LYS A 51 -14.58 8.10 -7.21
N ARG A 52 -14.62 9.44 -7.15
CA ARG A 52 -13.81 10.30 -8.02
C ARG A 52 -12.32 10.12 -7.73
N GLU A 53 -11.93 10.20 -6.46
CA GLU A 53 -10.54 9.98 -6.01
C GLU A 53 -10.02 8.59 -6.43
N LEU A 54 -10.86 7.55 -6.37
CA LEU A 54 -10.50 6.20 -6.80
C LEU A 54 -10.24 6.09 -8.32
N GLU A 55 -11.03 6.76 -9.16
CA GLU A 55 -10.77 6.76 -10.60
C GLU A 55 -9.57 7.65 -10.95
N GLU A 56 -9.38 8.80 -10.28
CA GLU A 56 -8.19 9.67 -10.42
C GLU A 56 -6.89 8.90 -10.09
N VAL A 57 -6.85 8.20 -8.95
CA VAL A 57 -5.69 7.38 -8.55
C VAL A 57 -5.46 6.22 -9.53
N LYS A 58 -6.52 5.59 -10.02
CA LYS A 58 -6.43 4.49 -10.98
C LYS A 58 -5.93 4.95 -12.35
N GLU A 59 -6.33 6.14 -12.81
CA GLU A 59 -5.78 6.77 -14.01
C GLU A 59 -4.28 7.07 -13.83
N GLN A 60 -3.87 7.58 -12.67
CA GLN A 60 -2.46 7.84 -12.35
C GLN A 60 -1.60 6.56 -12.34
N VAL A 61 -2.14 5.44 -11.85
CA VAL A 61 -1.47 4.12 -11.93
C VAL A 61 -1.27 3.70 -13.38
N VAL A 62 -2.30 3.79 -14.23
CA VAL A 62 -2.20 3.43 -15.65
C VAL A 62 -1.21 4.34 -16.38
N GLU A 63 -1.16 5.64 -16.09
CA GLU A 63 -0.14 6.55 -16.63
C GLU A 63 1.27 6.12 -16.20
N SER A 64 1.48 5.83 -14.90
CA SER A 64 2.76 5.38 -14.37
C SER A 64 3.23 4.06 -15.00
N ASP A 65 2.33 3.09 -15.18
CA ASP A 65 2.64 1.82 -15.84
C ASP A 65 3.10 2.03 -17.28
N ASN A 66 2.45 2.94 -18.02
CA ASN A 66 2.85 3.29 -19.39
C ASN A 66 4.23 3.98 -19.43
N VAL A 67 4.54 4.85 -18.46
CA VAL A 67 5.86 5.48 -18.33
C VAL A 67 6.94 4.42 -18.03
N ILE A 68 6.69 3.50 -17.10
CA ILE A 68 7.61 2.40 -16.78
C ILE A 68 7.88 1.55 -18.04
N ILE A 69 6.82 1.11 -18.74
CA ILE A 69 6.95 0.32 -19.99
C ILE A 69 7.74 1.08 -21.07
N SER A 70 7.67 2.41 -21.12
CA SER A 70 8.48 3.22 -22.04
C SER A 70 9.95 3.24 -21.62
N LEU A 71 10.22 3.50 -20.33
CA LEU A 71 11.58 3.54 -19.78
C LEU A 71 12.29 2.18 -19.87
N GLU A 72 11.57 1.06 -19.69
CA GLU A 72 12.12 -0.28 -19.88
C GLU A 72 12.56 -0.53 -21.33
N LYS A 73 11.77 -0.08 -22.31
CA LYS A 73 12.15 -0.18 -23.72
C LYS A 73 13.37 0.68 -24.06
N GLU A 74 13.48 1.87 -23.47
CA GLU A 74 14.65 2.73 -23.63
C GLU A 74 15.90 2.13 -22.98
N ARG A 75 15.78 1.64 -21.73
CA ARG A 75 16.82 0.87 -21.03
C ARG A 75 17.34 -0.27 -21.89
N ASP A 76 16.44 -1.12 -22.39
CA ASP A 76 16.79 -2.31 -23.17
C ASP A 76 17.40 -1.92 -24.55
N PHE A 77 16.91 -0.84 -25.16
CA PHE A 77 17.47 -0.28 -26.41
C PHE A 77 18.90 0.25 -26.23
N TYR A 78 19.18 0.96 -25.13
CA TYR A 78 20.53 1.43 -24.84
C TYR A 78 21.46 0.28 -24.45
N PHE A 79 21.02 -0.64 -23.58
CA PHE A 79 21.80 -1.82 -23.19
C PHE A 79 22.16 -2.70 -24.40
N SER A 80 21.20 -2.93 -25.31
CA SER A 80 21.45 -3.68 -26.55
C SER A 80 22.53 -3.04 -27.43
N LYS A 81 22.62 -1.70 -27.48
CA LYS A 81 23.68 -1.00 -28.21
C LYS A 81 25.04 -1.12 -27.52
N LEU A 82 25.09 -0.93 -26.20
CA LEU A 82 26.31 -1.07 -25.42
C LEU A 82 26.89 -2.48 -25.57
N ARG A 83 26.03 -3.52 -25.51
CA ARG A 83 26.44 -4.92 -25.74
C ARG A 83 26.92 -5.18 -27.17
N GLN A 84 26.31 -4.57 -28.19
CA GLN A 84 26.80 -4.67 -29.57
C GLN A 84 28.18 -4.01 -29.74
N ILE A 85 28.40 -2.85 -29.12
CA ILE A 85 29.70 -2.16 -29.11
C ILE A 85 30.75 -3.01 -28.40
N GLU A 86 30.42 -3.59 -27.25
CA GLU A 86 31.30 -4.48 -26.48
C GLU A 86 31.80 -5.67 -27.32
N VAL A 87 30.90 -6.36 -28.04
CA VAL A 87 31.25 -7.48 -28.93
C VAL A 87 32.15 -7.02 -30.07
N ILE A 88 31.84 -5.89 -30.72
CA ILE A 88 32.70 -5.32 -31.77
C ILE A 88 34.10 -5.00 -31.23
N CYS A 89 34.21 -4.49 -30.00
CA CYS A 89 35.49 -4.21 -29.35
C CYS A 89 36.28 -5.48 -29.04
N GLN A 90 35.62 -6.55 -28.58
CA GLN A 90 36.23 -7.87 -28.35
C GLN A 90 36.80 -8.46 -29.66
N ASP A 91 36.03 -8.40 -30.75
CA ASP A 91 36.45 -8.90 -32.07
C ASP A 91 37.63 -8.10 -32.70
N ASN A 92 37.81 -6.84 -32.29
CA ASN A 92 38.80 -5.92 -32.89
C ASN A 92 39.99 -5.58 -31.99
N GLU A 93 40.09 -6.17 -30.78
CA GLU A 93 41.10 -5.84 -29.76
C GLU A 93 42.55 -5.85 -30.28
N GLN A 94 42.85 -6.69 -31.27
CA GLN A 94 44.19 -6.90 -31.83
C GLN A 94 44.43 -6.18 -33.17
N ILE A 95 43.43 -5.48 -33.72
CA ILE A 95 43.48 -4.87 -35.06
C ILE A 95 44.03 -3.43 -35.02
N GLY A 96 44.05 -2.79 -33.85
CA GLY A 96 44.82 -1.56 -33.59
C GLY A 96 44.27 -0.26 -34.23
N THR A 97 43.11 -0.32 -34.87
CA THR A 97 42.44 0.83 -35.51
C THR A 97 41.52 1.61 -34.58
N VAL A 98 41.17 1.03 -33.42
CA VAL A 98 40.26 1.60 -32.41
C VAL A 98 40.92 1.50 -31.04
N ASP A 99 40.79 2.55 -30.21
CA ASP A 99 41.21 2.56 -28.81
C ASP A 99 40.21 1.75 -27.95
N VAL A 100 40.28 0.42 -28.08
CA VAL A 100 39.39 -0.54 -27.40
C VAL A 100 39.48 -0.42 -25.88
N ALA A 101 40.68 -0.16 -25.34
CA ALA A 101 40.88 0.01 -23.90
C ALA A 101 40.08 1.20 -23.34
N ARG A 102 40.07 2.33 -24.05
CA ARG A 102 39.25 3.50 -23.68
C ARG A 102 37.76 3.24 -23.80
N VAL A 103 37.32 2.43 -24.77
CA VAL A 103 35.89 2.07 -24.89
C VAL A 103 35.46 1.19 -23.72
N PHE A 104 36.24 0.17 -23.33
CA PHE A 104 35.94 -0.64 -22.15
C PHE A 104 35.94 0.17 -20.85
N ALA A 105 36.83 1.15 -20.70
CA ALA A 105 36.82 2.04 -19.55
C ALA A 105 35.49 2.80 -19.38
N ILE A 106 34.82 3.16 -20.49
CA ILE A 106 33.49 3.79 -20.47
C ILE A 106 32.39 2.75 -20.25
N LEU A 107 32.48 1.57 -20.89
CA LEU A 107 31.47 0.50 -20.77
C LEU A 107 31.39 -0.13 -19.37
N TYR A 108 32.47 -0.05 -18.60
CA TYR A 108 32.58 -0.60 -17.23
C TYR A 108 32.72 0.48 -16.15
N GLU A 109 32.47 1.75 -16.49
CA GLU A 109 32.35 2.83 -15.50
C GLU A 109 31.12 2.59 -14.62
N THR A 110 31.25 2.78 -13.29
CA THR A 110 30.18 2.55 -12.32
C THR A 110 29.75 3.85 -11.65
N GLU A 111 28.45 4.10 -11.64
CA GLU A 111 27.83 5.17 -10.84
C GLU A 111 27.20 4.62 -9.55
N GLU A 112 27.03 5.49 -8.55
CA GLU A 112 26.40 5.14 -7.27
C GLU A 112 24.96 4.65 -7.50
N GLY A 113 24.69 3.39 -7.13
CA GLY A 113 23.40 2.72 -7.37
C GLY A 113 23.30 1.90 -8.66
N PHE A 114 24.33 1.89 -9.52
CA PHE A 114 24.39 1.04 -10.73
C PHE A 114 25.40 -0.11 -10.66
N ALA A 115 26.30 -0.11 -9.67
CA ALA A 115 27.13 -1.27 -9.38
C ALA A 115 26.26 -2.44 -8.86
N PRO A 116 26.50 -3.70 -9.29
CA PRO A 116 25.94 -4.87 -8.62
C PRO A 116 26.29 -4.84 -7.12
N PRO A 117 25.37 -5.23 -6.22
CA PRO A 117 25.69 -5.32 -4.79
C PRO A 117 26.88 -6.25 -4.59
N ASP A 118 27.82 -5.84 -3.74
CA ASP A 118 28.98 -6.68 -3.41
C ASP A 118 28.50 -8.03 -2.89
N GLU A 119 29.15 -9.13 -3.31
CA GLU A 119 28.79 -10.50 -2.88
C GLU A 119 28.87 -10.70 -1.34
N ASN A 120 29.45 -9.73 -0.63
CA ASN A 120 29.54 -9.69 0.83
C ASN A 120 28.35 -8.98 1.49
N GLU A 121 27.63 -8.10 0.79
CA GLU A 121 26.45 -7.41 1.31
C GLU A 121 25.19 -8.28 1.23
N MET A 122 25.06 -9.09 0.18
CA MET A 122 23.95 -10.03 0.01
C MET A 122 23.82 -11.10 1.12
N LYS A 123 24.87 -11.31 1.93
CA LYS A 123 24.88 -12.35 2.98
C LYS A 123 24.15 -11.95 4.28
N ASN A 124 23.71 -10.71 4.41
CA ASN A 124 23.13 -10.17 5.66
C ASN A 124 21.60 -9.95 5.62
N GLY A 125 20.92 -10.31 4.52
CA GLY A 125 19.50 -9.99 4.32
C GLY A 125 18.48 -11.06 4.74
N ASP A 126 18.89 -12.32 4.88
CA ASP A 126 17.97 -13.47 4.92
C ASP A 126 17.60 -13.97 6.33
N GLU A 127 18.10 -13.37 7.42
CA GLU A 127 17.68 -13.68 8.78
C GLU A 127 16.65 -12.68 9.32
N VAL A 128 15.37 -12.97 9.07
CA VAL A 128 14.23 -12.38 9.79
C VAL A 128 13.46 -13.49 10.50
N TYR A 129 13.53 -13.50 11.83
CA TYR A 129 12.80 -14.42 12.73
C TYR A 129 11.34 -13.99 12.96
#